data_AF-A0A7K4EYB1-F1
#
_entry.id   AF-A0A7K4EYB1-F1
#
_cell.length_a   1.000
_cell.length_b   1.000
_cell.length_c   1.000
_cell.angle_alpha   90.00
_cell.angle_beta   90.00
_cell.angle_gamma   90.00
#
_symmetry.space_group_name_H-M   'P 1'
#
loop_
_entity.id
_entity.type
_entity.pdbx_description
1 polymer ?
#
loop_
_entity_poly.entity_id
_entity_poly.type
_entity_poly.pdbx_seq_one_letter_code
_entity_poly.pdbx_strand_id
1 'polypeptide(L)'
;GICFGFQLAAIAFGRNVLKLEDANSTEIKEDTKNPIVDLLPEQKQVSDMGGSLRLGANDVIIKDKTNAQKIYSSSRISKRHRHRYEINKDYIPEFEKNGLVFSADSDQGKRMEILEIPSHKFYLGVQFHPEFNSRPGFPEESFTAFLKAASEK
;
A
#
# COMPACT_ATOMS: atom_id res chain seq x y z
N GLY A 1 -4.49 1.10 7.08
CA GLY A 1 -5.37 1.39 5.93
C GLY A 1 -5.45 0.17 5.03
N ILE A 2 -6.61 -0.12 4.43
CA ILE A 2 -6.82 -1.29 3.56
C ILE A 2 -7.24 -0.81 2.17
N CYS A 3 -6.63 -1.34 1.11
CA CYS A 3 -6.95 -1.03 -0.28
C CYS A 3 -6.95 0.49 -0.53
N PHE A 4 -8.10 1.10 -0.80
CA PHE A 4 -8.17 2.55 -0.96
C PHE A 4 -7.68 3.34 0.27
N GLY A 5 -7.80 2.79 1.48
CA GLY A 5 -7.23 3.37 2.68
C GLY A 5 -5.69 3.37 2.72
N PHE A 6 -5.01 2.45 2.01
CA PHE A 6 -3.56 2.52 1.78
C PHE A 6 -3.21 3.68 0.84
N GLN A 7 -3.99 3.84 -0.24
CA GLN A 7 -3.80 4.92 -1.20
C GLN A 7 -4.01 6.29 -0.56
N LEU A 8 -5.09 6.45 0.22
CA LEU A 8 -5.37 7.66 0.97
C LEU A 8 -4.29 7.98 2.01
N ALA A 9 -3.69 6.97 2.65
CA ALA A 9 -2.58 7.17 3.57
C ALA A 9 -1.35 7.76 2.86
N ALA A 10 -1.02 7.30 1.65
CA ALA A 10 0.05 7.87 0.85
C ALA A 10 -0.27 9.30 0.41
N ILE A 11 -1.50 9.56 -0.06
CA ILE A 11 -1.96 10.90 -0.45
C ILE A 11 -1.88 11.87 0.73
N ALA A 12 -2.37 11.46 1.91
CA ALA A 12 -2.32 12.28 3.12
C ALA A 12 -0.88 12.60 3.53
N PHE A 13 0.05 11.64 3.39
CA PHE A 13 1.47 11.89 3.63
C PHE A 13 2.04 12.90 2.62
N GLY A 14 1.73 12.75 1.34
CA GLY A 14 2.12 13.69 0.28
C GLY A 14 1.67 15.13 0.57
N ARG A 15 0.40 15.31 1.00
CA ARG A 15 -0.13 16.64 1.36
C ARG A 15 0.52 17.22 2.61
N ASN A 16 0.57 16.43 3.68
CA ASN A 16 0.88 16.97 5.01
C ASN A 16 2.38 17.00 5.31
N VAL A 17 3.14 16.01 4.84
CA VAL A 17 4.58 15.89 5.11
C VAL A 17 5.38 16.47 3.95
N LEU A 18 5.08 16.05 2.71
CA LEU A 18 5.81 16.52 1.53
C LEU A 18 5.34 17.87 1.00
N LYS A 19 4.27 18.45 1.56
CA LYS A 19 3.69 19.75 1.19
C LYS A 19 3.22 19.82 -0.29
N LEU A 20 2.85 18.68 -0.85
CA LEU A 20 2.23 18.60 -2.17
C LEU A 20 0.73 18.82 -2.01
N GLU A 21 0.29 20.08 -1.96
CA GLU A 21 -1.12 20.44 -1.65
C GLU A 21 -2.13 19.74 -2.57
N ASP A 22 -1.78 19.57 -3.85
CA ASP A 22 -2.61 18.94 -4.85
C ASP A 22 -2.42 17.42 -4.96
N ALA A 23 -1.61 16.80 -4.09
CA ALA A 23 -1.39 15.34 -4.10
C ALA A 23 -2.73 14.60 -4.11
N ASN A 24 -2.95 13.72 -5.09
CA ASN A 24 -4.22 13.00 -5.21
C ASN A 24 -4.08 11.68 -5.98
N SER A 25 -5.19 10.95 -6.04
CA SER A 25 -5.39 9.86 -7.00
C SER A 25 -6.00 10.40 -8.29
N THR A 26 -5.52 9.93 -9.43
CA THR A 26 -6.16 10.22 -10.74
C THR A 26 -7.56 9.61 -10.84
N GLU A 27 -7.91 8.65 -9.97
CA GLU A 27 -9.29 8.14 -9.81
C GLU A 27 -10.27 9.22 -9.31
N ILE A 28 -9.80 10.12 -8.44
CA ILE A 28 -10.62 11.18 -7.83
C ILE A 28 -10.47 12.49 -8.61
N LYS A 29 -9.22 12.84 -8.94
CA LYS A 29 -8.86 14.11 -9.56
C LYS A 29 -7.88 13.84 -10.69
N GLU A 30 -8.41 13.64 -11.89
CA GLU A 30 -7.65 13.31 -13.08
C GLU A 30 -6.62 14.40 -13.46
N ASP A 31 -6.93 15.67 -13.19
CA ASP A 31 -6.08 16.83 -13.51
C ASP A 31 -5.09 17.20 -12.39
N THR A 32 -4.88 16.33 -11.40
CA THR A 32 -3.89 16.58 -10.34
C THR A 32 -2.49 16.74 -10.93
N LYS A 33 -1.77 17.77 -10.48
CA LYS A 33 -0.36 17.95 -10.82
C LYS A 33 0.56 17.02 -10.04
N ASN A 34 0.03 16.38 -8.99
CA ASN A 34 0.77 15.46 -8.13
C ASN A 34 0.04 14.11 -8.01
N PRO A 35 0.04 13.28 -9.07
CA PRO A 35 -0.62 11.98 -9.07
C PRO A 35 0.19 10.99 -8.23
N ILE A 36 -0.03 10.99 -6.91
CA ILE A 36 0.57 10.02 -5.98
C ILE A 36 0.06 8.61 -6.27
N VAL A 37 -1.19 8.52 -6.71
CA VAL A 37 -1.87 7.27 -7.03
C VAL A 37 -2.39 7.37 -8.46
N ASP A 38 -2.03 6.41 -9.30
CA ASP A 38 -2.33 6.45 -10.73
C ASP A 38 -2.39 5.05 -11.32
N LEU A 39 -2.94 4.93 -12.53
CA LEU A 39 -2.79 3.73 -13.35
C LEU A 39 -1.34 3.56 -13.77
N LEU A 40 -0.89 2.32 -13.90
CA LEU A 40 0.44 2.05 -14.47
C LEU A 40 0.51 2.57 -15.93
N PRO A 41 1.68 3.01 -16.40
CA PRO A 41 1.83 3.52 -17.76
C PRO A 41 1.30 2.59 -18.84
N GLU A 42 1.53 1.27 -18.71
CA GLU A 42 1.01 0.26 -19.64
C GLU A 42 -0.52 0.16 -19.66
N GLN A 43 -1.21 0.55 -18.58
CA GLN A 43 -2.66 0.46 -18.45
C GLN A 43 -3.37 1.70 -19.01
N LYS A 44 -2.70 2.85 -19.09
CA LYS A 44 -3.28 4.11 -19.60
C LYS A 44 -3.61 4.07 -21.09
N GLN A 45 -2.95 3.19 -21.84
CA GLN A 45 -3.15 3.04 -23.29
C GLN A 45 -4.25 2.03 -23.64
N VAL A 46 -4.86 1.38 -22.64
CA VAL A 46 -5.87 0.34 -22.84
C VAL A 46 -7.25 0.98 -22.75
N SER A 47 -8.01 0.97 -23.85
CA SER A 47 -9.38 1.52 -23.92
C SER A 47 -10.39 0.69 -23.14
N ASP A 48 -10.08 -0.58 -22.83
CA ASP A 48 -10.89 -1.46 -21.99
C ASP A 48 -10.35 -1.48 -20.55
N MET A 49 -11.04 -0.75 -19.67
CA MET A 49 -10.73 -0.69 -18.23
C MET A 49 -10.80 -2.05 -17.53
N GLY A 50 -11.36 -3.09 -18.15
CA GLY A 50 -11.33 -4.46 -17.68
C GLY A 50 -9.91 -5.02 -17.52
N GLY A 51 -8.99 -4.65 -18.42
CA GLY A 51 -7.61 -5.15 -18.44
C GLY A 51 -6.71 -4.57 -17.32
N SER A 52 -7.15 -3.50 -16.66
CA SER A 52 -6.39 -2.86 -15.57
C SER A 52 -6.66 -3.45 -14.19
N LEU A 53 -7.74 -4.23 -14.04
CA LEU A 53 -8.20 -4.72 -12.75
C LEU A 53 -7.31 -5.86 -12.24
N ARG A 54 -6.64 -5.62 -11.11
CA ARG A 54 -5.91 -6.65 -10.40
C ARG A 54 -6.84 -7.44 -9.50
N LEU A 55 -6.81 -8.77 -9.66
CA LEU A 55 -7.72 -9.70 -8.96
C LEU A 55 -6.97 -10.90 -8.40
N GLY A 56 -7.61 -11.54 -7.42
CA GLY A 56 -7.18 -12.85 -6.92
C GLY A 56 -5.95 -12.76 -6.02
N ALA A 57 -5.38 -13.92 -5.72
CA ALA A 57 -4.21 -14.03 -4.86
C ALA A 57 -2.94 -13.76 -5.67
N ASN A 58 -2.11 -12.83 -5.19
CA ASN A 58 -0.81 -12.51 -5.79
C ASN A 58 0.29 -12.59 -4.74
N ASP A 59 1.51 -12.83 -5.20
CA ASP A 59 2.69 -12.77 -4.36
C ASP A 59 3.00 -11.33 -3.95
N VAL A 60 3.35 -11.18 -2.67
CA VAL A 60 3.84 -9.94 -2.08
C VAL A 60 5.18 -10.25 -1.43
N ILE A 61 6.21 -9.55 -1.88
CA ILE A 61 7.59 -9.70 -1.42
C ILE A 61 7.86 -8.63 -0.37
N ILE A 62 8.17 -9.06 0.85
CA ILE A 62 8.37 -8.18 2.00
C ILE A 62 9.86 -7.90 2.13
N LYS A 63 10.21 -6.61 2.24
CA LYS A 63 11.58 -6.16 2.46
C LYS A 63 12.03 -6.52 3.87
N ASP A 64 13.29 -6.95 4.01
CA ASP A 64 13.90 -7.26 5.30
C ASP A 64 13.96 -6.03 6.22
N LYS A 65 14.04 -6.28 7.53
CA LYS A 65 14.20 -5.25 8.58
C LYS A 65 13.04 -4.23 8.64
N THR A 66 11.87 -4.58 8.14
CA THR A 66 10.64 -3.76 8.20
C THR A 66 9.70 -4.23 9.31
N ASN A 67 8.72 -3.41 9.68
CA ASN A 67 7.65 -3.83 10.60
C ASN A 67 6.77 -4.89 9.94
N ALA A 68 6.48 -4.77 8.65
CA ALA A 68 5.80 -5.80 7.87
C ALA A 68 6.49 -7.18 7.99
N GLN A 69 7.82 -7.25 7.89
CA GLN A 69 8.57 -8.51 8.03
C GLN A 69 8.41 -9.12 9.42
N LYS A 70 8.37 -8.30 10.48
CA LYS A 70 8.11 -8.76 11.85
C LYS A 70 6.67 -9.25 12.03
N ILE A 71 5.70 -8.55 11.43
CA ILE A 71 4.27 -8.88 11.53
C ILE A 71 3.99 -10.21 10.85
N TYR A 72 4.45 -10.38 9.62
CA TYR A 72 4.16 -11.57 8.82
C TYR A 72 5.13 -12.74 9.07
N SER A 73 6.27 -12.49 9.73
CA SER A 73 7.32 -13.50 9.96
C SER A 73 7.71 -14.27 8.69
N SER A 74 7.66 -13.61 7.54
CA SER A 74 7.94 -14.17 6.22
C SER A 74 8.47 -13.07 5.29
N SER A 75 9.29 -13.45 4.31
CA SER A 75 9.74 -12.59 3.20
C SER A 75 8.79 -12.63 2.00
N ARG A 76 7.86 -13.60 1.96
CA ARG A 76 6.87 -13.75 0.89
C ARG A 76 5.52 -14.18 1.46
N ILE A 77 4.47 -13.46 1.08
CA ILE A 77 3.08 -13.79 1.42
C ILE A 77 2.23 -13.82 0.16
N SER A 78 1.09 -14.52 0.21
CA SER A 78 0.09 -14.53 -0.85
C SER A 78 -1.20 -13.90 -0.34
N LYS A 79 -1.62 -12.79 -0.95
CA LYS A 79 -2.76 -11.99 -0.49
C LYS A 79 -3.67 -11.64 -1.67
N ARG A 80 -4.95 -11.38 -1.35
CA ARG A 80 -5.99 -11.16 -2.36
C ARG A 80 -6.16 -9.67 -2.68
N HIS A 81 -6.23 -9.34 -3.97
CA HIS A 81 -6.35 -7.97 -4.47
C HIS A 81 -7.68 -7.75 -5.19
N ARG A 82 -8.14 -6.50 -5.18
CA ARG A 82 -9.26 -6.02 -5.98
C ARG A 82 -9.17 -4.50 -6.18
N HIS A 83 -8.19 -4.06 -6.95
CA HIS A 83 -7.97 -2.63 -7.26
C HIS A 83 -7.36 -2.46 -8.66
N ARG A 84 -7.29 -1.21 -9.13
CA ARG A 84 -6.70 -0.84 -10.43
C ARG A 84 -5.51 0.10 -10.28
N TYR A 85 -5.68 1.11 -9.45
CA TYR A 85 -4.71 2.16 -9.23
C TYR A 85 -3.59 1.70 -8.31
N GLU A 86 -2.40 2.21 -8.57
CA GLU A 86 -1.14 1.87 -7.90
C GLU A 86 -0.43 3.15 -7.43
N ILE A 87 0.57 2.99 -6.55
CA ILE A 87 1.43 4.12 -6.17
C ILE A 87 2.31 4.51 -7.35
N ASN A 88 2.33 5.80 -7.67
CA ASN A 88 3.28 6.35 -8.63
C ASN A 88 4.70 6.30 -8.04
N LYS A 89 5.57 5.52 -8.70
CA LYS A 89 6.92 5.24 -8.23
C LYS A 89 7.84 6.46 -8.18
N ASP A 90 7.53 7.51 -8.95
CA ASP A 90 8.33 8.74 -8.99
C ASP A 90 8.38 9.43 -7.62
N TYR A 91 7.39 9.18 -6.76
CA TYR A 91 7.32 9.75 -5.42
C TYR A 91 8.02 8.91 -4.36
N ILE A 92 8.31 7.63 -4.60
CA ILE A 92 8.86 6.70 -3.58
C ILE A 92 10.13 7.27 -2.92
N PRO A 93 11.14 7.77 -3.64
CA PRO A 93 12.36 8.28 -3.02
C PRO A 93 12.08 9.41 -2.02
N GLU A 94 11.16 10.32 -2.34
CA GLU A 94 10.82 11.44 -1.46
C GLU A 94 10.00 10.98 -0.24
N PHE A 95 9.13 9.99 -0.40
CA PHE A 95 8.41 9.38 0.72
C PHE A 95 9.38 8.70 1.71
N GLU A 96 10.29 7.86 1.20
CA GLU A 96 11.25 7.12 2.03
C GLU A 96 12.22 8.07 2.74
N LYS A 97 12.69 9.11 2.06
CA LYS A 97 13.54 10.17 2.65
C LYS A 97 12.86 10.89 3.82
N ASN A 98 11.54 11.04 3.78
CA ASN A 98 10.77 11.74 4.82
C ASN A 98 10.12 10.78 5.84
N GLY A 99 10.44 9.48 5.80
CA GLY A 99 10.13 8.51 6.86
C GLY A 99 8.93 7.59 6.60
N LEU A 100 8.26 7.68 5.45
CA LEU A 100 7.30 6.66 5.02
C LEU A 100 8.00 5.63 4.15
N VAL A 101 7.98 4.37 4.58
CA VAL A 101 8.65 3.26 3.90
C VAL A 101 7.61 2.40 3.19
N PHE A 102 7.86 2.07 1.92
CA PHE A 102 7.14 1.00 1.24
C PHE A 102 7.82 -0.33 1.54
N SER A 103 7.26 -1.09 2.48
CA SER A 103 7.89 -2.28 3.07
C SER A 103 7.64 -3.58 2.30
N ALA A 104 6.81 -3.55 1.27
CA ALA A 104 6.63 -4.69 0.37
C ALA A 104 6.20 -4.27 -1.03
N ASP A 105 6.50 -5.14 -2.00
CA ASP A 105 6.15 -4.94 -3.41
C ASP A 105 5.70 -6.24 -4.10
N SER A 106 5.14 -6.12 -5.29
CA SER A 106 4.85 -7.23 -6.19
C SER A 106 5.34 -6.94 -7.61
N ASP A 107 5.31 -7.98 -8.44
CA ASP A 107 5.63 -7.90 -9.87
C ASP A 107 7.00 -7.27 -10.14
N GLN A 108 8.00 -7.69 -9.35
CA GLN A 108 9.38 -7.19 -9.42
C GLN A 108 9.47 -5.68 -9.14
N GLY A 109 8.87 -5.23 -8.04
CA GLY A 109 8.91 -3.82 -7.64
C GLY A 109 8.03 -2.90 -8.46
N LYS A 110 7.13 -3.42 -9.32
CA LYS A 110 6.22 -2.57 -10.10
C LYS A 110 5.11 -1.97 -9.25
N ARG A 111 4.62 -2.71 -8.24
CA ARG A 111 3.48 -2.31 -7.41
C ARG A 111 3.88 -2.33 -5.95
N MET A 112 3.56 -1.26 -5.23
CA MET A 112 3.81 -1.19 -3.79
C MET A 112 2.61 -1.78 -3.04
N GLU A 113 2.90 -2.67 -2.09
CA GLU A 113 1.89 -3.51 -1.45
C GLU A 113 1.62 -3.13 0.00
N ILE A 114 2.67 -2.69 0.69
CA ILE A 114 2.62 -2.35 2.10
C ILE A 114 3.39 -1.04 2.30
N LEU A 115 2.79 -0.12 3.07
CA LEU A 115 3.45 1.09 3.53
C LEU A 115 3.42 1.15 5.05
N GLU A 116 4.44 1.77 5.63
CA GLU A 116 4.57 1.95 7.07
C GLU A 116 5.35 3.21 7.41
N ILE A 117 5.16 3.72 8.63
CA ILE A 117 5.98 4.80 9.21
C ILE A 117 6.69 4.20 10.42
N PRO A 118 7.97 3.80 10.30
CA PRO A 118 8.67 3.07 11.36
C PRO A 118 8.79 3.83 12.69
N SER A 119 8.78 5.16 12.66
CA SER A 119 8.81 6.02 13.84
C SER A 119 7.48 6.13 14.59
N HIS A 120 6.38 5.69 13.98
CA HIS A 120 5.06 5.71 14.61
C HIS A 120 4.80 4.39 15.37
N LYS A 121 4.11 4.45 16.51
CA LYS A 121 3.80 3.27 17.36
C LYS A 121 3.24 2.10 16.54
N PHE A 122 2.27 2.42 15.68
CA PHE A 122 1.76 1.51 14.67
C PHE A 122 1.19 2.30 13.50
N TYR A 123 1.79 2.21 12.32
CA TYR A 123 1.25 2.77 11.09
C TYR A 123 1.49 1.80 9.96
N LEU A 124 0.42 1.19 9.47
CA LEU A 124 0.47 0.18 8.41
C LEU A 124 -0.66 0.41 7.42
N GLY A 125 -0.32 0.50 6.15
CA GLY A 125 -1.24 0.44 5.03
C GLY A 125 -0.96 -0.82 4.21
N VAL A 126 -2.00 -1.49 3.73
CA VAL A 126 -1.89 -2.62 2.80
C VAL A 126 -2.81 -2.41 1.60
N GLN A 127 -2.32 -2.72 0.41
CA GLN A 127 -3.08 -2.58 -0.84
C GLN A 127 -4.03 -3.77 -1.07
N PHE A 128 -3.63 -4.96 -0.64
CA PHE A 128 -4.48 -6.16 -0.62
C PHE A 128 -5.60 -6.08 0.43
N HIS A 129 -6.47 -7.10 0.43
CA HIS A 129 -7.61 -7.27 1.33
C HIS A 129 -7.31 -8.34 2.41
N PRO A 130 -6.65 -7.96 3.53
CA PRO A 130 -6.36 -8.86 4.65
C PRO A 130 -7.60 -9.59 5.21
N GLU A 131 -8.76 -8.94 5.14
CA GLU A 131 -10.05 -9.44 5.60
C GLU A 131 -10.49 -10.73 4.92
N PHE A 132 -10.02 -10.99 3.70
CA PHE A 132 -10.35 -12.23 2.96
C PHE A 132 -9.50 -13.43 3.37
N ASN A 133 -8.41 -13.21 4.12
CA ASN A 133 -7.50 -14.25 4.58
C ASN A 133 -7.70 -14.61 6.06
N SER A 134 -8.36 -13.74 6.83
CA SER A 134 -8.64 -13.95 8.25
C SER A 134 -9.79 -14.95 8.46
N ARG A 135 -9.61 -15.91 9.37
CA ARG A 135 -10.65 -16.89 9.75
C ARG A 135 -10.52 -17.33 11.21
N PRO A 136 -11.57 -17.92 11.82
CA PRO A 136 -11.47 -18.45 13.19
C PRO A 136 -10.27 -19.39 13.35
N GLY A 137 -9.49 -19.19 14.41
CA GLY A 137 -8.25 -19.94 14.69
C GLY A 137 -7.02 -19.51 13.89
N PHE A 138 -7.19 -18.71 12.82
CA PHE A 138 -6.12 -18.18 11.98
C PHE A 138 -6.41 -16.71 11.66
N PRO A 139 -6.31 -15.82 12.66
CA PRO A 139 -6.53 -14.40 12.43
C PRO A 139 -5.42 -13.87 11.53
N GLU A 140 -5.78 -12.91 10.69
CA GLU A 140 -4.79 -12.21 9.88
C GLU A 140 -3.74 -11.49 10.74
N GLU A 141 -2.47 -11.59 10.35
CA GLU A 141 -1.34 -11.09 11.15
C GLU A 141 -1.40 -9.57 11.33
N SER A 142 -1.75 -8.83 10.27
CA SER A 142 -1.88 -7.36 10.34
C SER A 142 -2.96 -6.89 11.32
N PHE A 143 -4.07 -7.60 11.44
CA PHE A 143 -5.13 -7.29 12.41
C PHE A 143 -4.70 -7.61 13.84
N THR A 144 -4.05 -8.77 14.03
CA THR A 144 -3.51 -9.16 15.34
C THR A 144 -2.47 -8.15 15.83
N ALA A 145 -1.58 -7.70 14.93
CA ALA A 145 -0.58 -6.69 15.23
C ALA A 145 -1.19 -5.34 15.59
N PHE A 146 -2.22 -4.90 14.87
CA PHE A 146 -2.95 -3.67 15.18
C PHE A 146 -3.60 -3.73 16.57
N LEU A 147 -4.33 -4.81 16.88
CA LEU A 147 -4.98 -4.97 18.20
C LEU A 147 -3.96 -5.00 19.33
N LYS A 148 -2.83 -5.68 19.14
CA LYS A 148 -1.73 -5.68 20.11
C LYS A 148 -1.23 -4.26 20.37
N ALA A 149 -0.87 -3.53 19.32
CA ALA A 149 -0.38 -2.15 19.45
C ALA A 149 -1.41 -1.20 20.10
N ALA A 150 -2.71 -1.42 19.83
CA ALA A 150 -3.80 -0.68 20.45
C ALA A 150 -3.98 -1.00 21.95
N SER A 151 -3.69 -2.23 22.36
CA SER A 151 -3.82 -2.69 23.76
C SER A 151 -2.64 -2.32 24.67
N GLU A 152 -1.48 -2.02 24.09
CA GLU A 152 -0.29 -1.61 24.83
C GLU A 152 -0.51 -0.21 25.44
N LYS A 153 -0.37 -0.08 26.75
CA LYS A 153 -0.50 1.19 27.49
C LYS A 153 0.64 2.15 27.22
#